data_AF-A0A7X1CBZ3-F1
#
_entry.id   AF-A0A7X1CBZ3-F1
#
_cell.length_a   1.000
_cell.length_b   1.000
_cell.length_c   1.000
_cell.angle_alpha   90.00
_cell.angle_beta   90.00
_cell.angle_gamma   90.00
#
_symmetry.space_group_name_H-M   'P 1'
#
loop_
_entity.id
_entity.type
_entity.pdbx_description
1 polymer ?
#
loop_
_entity_poly.entity_id
_entity_poly.type
_entity_poly.pdbx_seq_one_letter_code
_entity_poly.pdbx_strand_id
1 'polypeptide(L)'
;MKKITTRDKIIIGIGALAIIAVLIYIVMPDKGVIAEEEWESVTTEMSYNEVNKLLGKPFSETSNRNDISRTLEGYSTALSYSDDEKYDTEKFTITTLLQALSEKKNVKMMTYKIKSIYDDELQEVEVYFLNNQSVYIN
;
A
#
# COMPACT_ATOMS: atom_id res chain seq x y z
N MET A 1 53.59 0.85 20.72
CA MET A 1 52.39 1.26 19.94
C MET A 1 52.02 0.13 18.99
N LYS A 2 50.86 -0.52 19.18
CA LYS A 2 50.41 -1.62 18.29
C LYS A 2 50.10 -1.04 16.91
N LYS A 3 50.84 -1.48 15.89
CA LYS A 3 50.60 -1.11 14.49
C LYS A 3 49.35 -1.84 14.01
N ILE A 4 48.29 -1.08 13.75
CA ILE A 4 47.07 -1.56 13.09
C ILE A 4 47.46 -2.00 11.68
N THR A 5 47.33 -3.29 11.40
CA THR A 5 47.68 -3.86 10.10
C THR A 5 46.59 -3.56 9.07
N THR A 6 46.91 -3.64 7.78
CA THR A 6 45.93 -3.42 6.68
C THR A 6 44.69 -4.31 6.82
N ARG A 7 44.87 -5.50 7.40
CA ARG A 7 43.80 -6.46 7.70
C ARG A 7 42.87 -5.99 8.82
N ASP A 8 43.41 -5.33 9.84
CA ASP A 8 42.63 -4.74 10.94
C ASP A 8 41.76 -3.57 10.45
N LYS A 9 42.27 -2.76 9.49
CA LYS A 9 41.49 -1.68 8.86
C LYS A 9 40.31 -2.19 8.02
N ILE A 10 40.49 -3.33 7.33
CA ILE A 10 39.44 -3.97 6.54
C ILE A 10 38.34 -4.52 7.46
N ILE A 11 38.71 -5.17 8.56
CA ILE A 11 37.75 -5.71 9.55
C ILE A 11 36.94 -4.58 10.20
N ILE A 12 37.59 -3.46 10.55
CA ILE A 12 36.90 -2.27 11.10
C ILE A 12 35.97 -1.63 10.05
N GLY A 13 36.39 -1.56 8.77
CA GLY A 13 35.55 -1.04 7.68
C GLY A 13 34.32 -1.90 7.40
N ILE A 14 34.45 -3.24 7.44
CA ILE A 14 33.33 -4.18 7.28
C ILE A 14 32.38 -4.09 8.48
N GLY A 15 32.92 -3.98 9.71
CA GLY A 15 32.11 -3.80 10.91
C GLY A 15 31.28 -2.50 10.88
N ALA A 16 31.87 -1.40 10.42
CA ALA A 16 31.15 -0.13 10.28
C ALA A 16 30.06 -0.19 9.20
N LEU A 17 30.29 -0.86 8.07
CA LEU A 17 29.28 -1.06 7.02
C LEU A 17 28.13 -1.97 7.48
N ALA A 18 28.41 -3.01 8.25
CA ALA A 18 27.38 -3.88 8.82
C ALA A 18 26.50 -3.12 9.83
N ILE A 19 27.10 -2.27 10.67
CA ILE A 19 26.35 -1.43 11.63
C ILE A 19 25.50 -0.39 10.87
N ILE A 20 26.02 0.23 9.82
CA ILE A 20 25.25 1.16 8.98
C ILE A 20 24.10 0.42 8.27
N ALA A 21 24.32 -0.79 7.75
CA ALA A 21 23.26 -1.59 7.14
C ALA A 21 22.17 -2.00 8.14
N VAL A 22 22.53 -2.35 9.38
CA VAL A 22 21.59 -2.66 10.46
C VAL A 22 20.82 -1.42 10.90
N LEU A 23 21.48 -0.26 11.01
CA LEU A 23 20.81 1.01 11.31
C LEU A 23 19.88 1.46 10.18
N ILE A 24 20.25 1.23 8.91
CA ILE A 24 19.37 1.48 7.77
C ILE A 24 18.16 0.53 7.81
N TYR A 25 18.34 -0.73 8.18
CA TYR A 25 17.25 -1.70 8.31
C TYR A 25 16.27 -1.35 9.46
N ILE A 26 16.78 -0.85 10.58
CA ILE A 26 15.96 -0.44 11.74
C ILE A 26 15.19 0.87 11.46
N VAL A 27 15.70 1.74 10.57
CA VAL A 27 15.14 3.08 10.31
C VAL A 27 14.30 3.13 9.03
N MET A 28 14.29 2.09 8.19
CA MET A 28 13.30 1.99 7.12
C MET A 28 12.00 1.45 7.73
N PRO A 29 10.94 2.27 7.89
CA PRO A 29 9.63 1.71 8.14
C PRO A 29 9.32 0.72 7.03
N ASP A 30 8.75 -0.43 7.39
CA ASP A 30 8.25 -1.40 6.42
C ASP A 30 7.35 -0.64 5.44
N LYS A 31 7.77 -0.57 4.18
CA LYS A 31 7.13 0.33 3.19
C LYS A 31 5.64 0.03 3.11
N GLY A 32 4.83 1.06 3.29
CA GLY A 32 3.38 0.97 3.23
C GLY A 32 2.73 0.30 4.43
N VAL A 33 3.46 0.00 5.51
CA VAL A 33 2.84 -0.36 6.79
C VAL A 33 2.38 0.91 7.49
N ILE A 34 1.10 0.99 7.81
CA ILE A 34 0.43 2.15 8.40
C ILE A 34 -0.32 1.74 9.68
N ALA A 35 -0.55 2.71 10.56
CA ALA A 35 -1.40 2.51 11.72
C ALA A 35 -2.89 2.49 11.33
N GLU A 36 -3.71 1.77 12.10
CA GLU A 36 -5.16 1.69 11.90
C GLU A 36 -5.81 3.09 11.95
N GLU A 37 -5.37 3.95 12.88
CA GLU A 37 -5.85 5.35 12.98
C GLU A 37 -5.55 6.20 11.74
N GLU A 38 -4.41 5.95 11.08
CA GLU A 38 -4.04 6.64 9.84
C GLU A 38 -4.93 6.16 8.69
N TRP A 39 -5.26 4.87 8.66
CA TRP A 39 -6.16 4.28 7.70
C TRP A 39 -7.61 4.78 7.85
N GLU A 40 -8.13 4.83 9.08
CA GLU A 40 -9.47 5.36 9.37
C GLU A 40 -9.65 6.83 8.95
N SER A 41 -8.54 7.56 8.81
CA SER A 41 -8.53 8.95 8.34
C SER A 41 -8.63 9.09 6.81
N VAL A 42 -8.53 7.99 6.06
CA VAL A 42 -8.66 7.98 4.60
C VAL A 42 -10.14 7.98 4.23
N THR A 43 -10.56 8.95 3.42
CA THR A 43 -11.91 9.01 2.88
C THR A 43 -11.90 8.98 1.36
N THR A 44 -13.05 8.66 0.78
CA THR A 44 -13.29 8.94 -0.64
C THR A 44 -13.18 10.45 -0.90
N GLU A 45 -13.03 10.81 -2.17
CA GLU A 45 -12.84 12.18 -2.64
C GLU A 45 -11.49 12.84 -2.33
N MET A 46 -10.63 12.23 -1.51
CA MET A 46 -9.25 12.67 -1.30
C MET A 46 -8.45 12.56 -2.59
N SER A 47 -7.62 13.55 -2.88
CA SER A 47 -6.67 13.45 -3.99
C SER A 47 -5.56 12.44 -3.68
N TYR A 48 -4.98 11.91 -4.75
CA TYR A 48 -3.78 11.07 -4.68
C TYR A 48 -2.67 11.67 -3.79
N ASN A 49 -2.46 12.98 -3.89
CA ASN A 49 -1.43 13.67 -3.10
C ASN A 49 -1.80 13.79 -1.63
N GLU A 50 -3.08 13.95 -1.31
CA GLU A 50 -3.55 13.99 0.07
C GLU A 50 -3.39 12.63 0.75
N VAL A 51 -3.78 11.54 0.07
CA VAL A 51 -3.57 10.18 0.59
C VAL A 51 -2.08 9.89 0.79
N ASN A 52 -1.22 10.20 -0.19
CA ASN A 52 0.22 10.00 -0.07
C ASN A 52 0.87 10.92 0.99
N LYS A 53 0.28 12.08 1.30
CA LYS A 53 0.74 12.94 2.39
C LYS A 53 0.31 12.40 3.76
N LEU A 54 -0.88 11.81 3.84
CA LEU A 54 -1.44 11.21 5.05
C LEU A 54 -0.71 9.91 5.42
N LEU A 55 -0.63 8.97 4.46
CA LEU A 55 -0.13 7.60 4.69
C LEU A 55 1.34 7.40 4.31
N GLY A 56 1.95 8.38 3.64
CA GLY A 56 3.28 8.23 3.08
C GLY A 56 3.29 7.31 1.86
N LYS A 57 4.41 6.58 1.70
CA LYS A 57 4.65 5.77 0.51
C LYS A 57 3.94 4.41 0.62
N PRO A 58 3.15 4.00 -0.40
CA PRO A 58 2.47 2.71 -0.37
C PRO A 58 3.43 1.53 -0.45
N PHE A 59 2.93 0.35 -0.06
CA PHE A 59 3.61 -0.93 -0.20
C PHE A 59 3.78 -1.26 -1.69
N SER A 60 2.70 -1.05 -2.45
CA SER A 60 2.71 -1.13 -3.91
C SER A 60 1.79 -0.08 -4.54
N GLU A 61 2.10 0.31 -5.76
CA GLU A 61 1.25 1.17 -6.58
C GLU A 61 1.20 0.57 -7.99
N THR A 62 0.02 0.54 -8.59
CA THR A 62 -0.15 0.15 -9.99
C THR A 62 -1.11 1.07 -10.73
N SER A 63 -0.81 1.29 -12.01
CA SER A 63 -1.73 1.89 -12.99
C SER A 63 -2.00 0.92 -14.14
N ASN A 64 -1.59 -0.36 -14.00
CA ASN A 64 -1.83 -1.39 -15.00
C ASN A 64 -3.29 -1.81 -14.95
N ARG A 65 -4.05 -1.42 -15.97
CA ARG A 65 -5.48 -1.72 -16.09
C ARG A 65 -5.80 -3.20 -15.95
N ASN A 66 -4.97 -4.10 -16.49
CA ASN A 66 -5.26 -5.54 -16.43
C ASN A 66 -5.11 -6.09 -15.02
N ASP A 67 -4.17 -5.56 -14.24
CA ASP A 67 -3.97 -5.99 -12.86
C ASP A 67 -5.09 -5.46 -11.97
N ILE A 68 -5.43 -4.17 -12.12
CA ILE A 68 -6.54 -3.55 -11.39
C ILE A 68 -7.88 -4.21 -11.73
N SER A 69 -8.16 -4.48 -13.02
CA SER A 69 -9.37 -5.18 -13.44
C SER A 69 -9.49 -6.55 -12.79
N ARG A 70 -8.38 -7.32 -12.76
CA ARG A 70 -8.37 -8.66 -12.15
C ARG A 70 -8.72 -8.61 -10.65
N THR A 71 -8.18 -7.65 -9.91
CA THR A 71 -8.49 -7.47 -8.48
C THR A 71 -9.96 -7.12 -8.28
N LEU A 72 -10.46 -6.12 -9.02
CA LEU A 72 -11.85 -5.67 -8.95
C LEU A 72 -12.86 -6.75 -9.38
N GLU A 73 -12.53 -7.57 -10.38
CA GLU A 73 -13.34 -8.73 -10.78
C GLU A 73 -13.41 -9.78 -9.68
N GLY A 74 -12.33 -9.95 -8.92
CA GLY A 74 -12.30 -10.78 -7.71
C GLY A 74 -13.29 -10.29 -6.66
N TYR A 75 -13.27 -8.99 -6.35
CA TYR A 75 -14.23 -8.38 -5.41
C TYR A 75 -15.67 -8.44 -5.92
N SER A 76 -15.89 -8.10 -7.19
CA SER A 76 -17.22 -8.19 -7.81
C SER A 76 -17.79 -9.61 -7.73
N THR A 77 -16.95 -10.62 -7.94
CA THR A 77 -17.34 -12.04 -7.82
C THR A 77 -17.69 -12.39 -6.38
N ALA A 78 -16.85 -12.00 -5.42
CA ALA A 78 -17.10 -12.25 -4.00
C ALA A 78 -18.42 -11.61 -3.53
N LEU A 79 -18.67 -10.36 -3.90
CA LEU A 79 -19.89 -9.63 -3.56
C LEU A 79 -21.13 -10.16 -4.30
N SER A 80 -20.97 -10.79 -5.47
CA SER A 80 -22.10 -11.37 -6.21
C SER A 80 -22.78 -12.54 -5.46
N TYR A 81 -22.07 -13.17 -4.52
CA TYR A 81 -22.62 -14.21 -3.66
C TYR A 81 -23.37 -13.65 -2.44
N SER A 82 -23.34 -12.33 -2.23
CA SER A 82 -24.04 -11.66 -1.14
C SER A 82 -25.28 -10.95 -1.66
N ASP A 83 -26.45 -11.29 -1.10
CA ASP A 83 -27.71 -10.58 -1.34
C ASP A 83 -27.96 -9.46 -0.32
N ASP A 84 -26.96 -9.11 0.49
CA ASP A 84 -27.08 -8.07 1.52
C ASP A 84 -26.97 -6.67 0.90
N GLU A 85 -28.05 -5.88 1.04
CA GLU A 85 -28.16 -4.51 0.51
C GLU A 85 -27.08 -3.58 1.06
N LYS A 86 -26.45 -3.91 2.20
CA LYS A 86 -25.35 -3.09 2.75
C LYS A 86 -24.15 -3.01 1.80
N TYR A 87 -24.01 -3.95 0.87
CA TYR A 87 -22.95 -3.97 -0.13
C TYR A 87 -23.32 -3.30 -1.45
N ASP A 88 -24.52 -2.74 -1.62
CA ASP A 88 -24.96 -2.18 -2.90
C ASP A 88 -24.11 -1.00 -3.36
N THR A 89 -23.69 -0.15 -2.42
CA THR A 89 -22.77 0.97 -2.71
C THR A 89 -21.41 0.46 -3.16
N GLU A 90 -20.92 -0.60 -2.54
CA GLU A 90 -19.63 -1.22 -2.88
C GLU A 90 -19.69 -1.87 -4.26
N LYS A 91 -20.72 -2.67 -4.53
CA LYS A 91 -21.00 -3.28 -5.84
C LYS A 91 -21.09 -2.23 -6.95
N PHE A 92 -21.82 -1.15 -6.70
CA PHE A 92 -21.97 -0.04 -7.64
C PHE A 92 -20.63 0.64 -7.94
N THR A 93 -19.82 0.88 -6.91
CA THR A 93 -18.52 1.54 -7.04
C THR A 93 -17.52 0.67 -7.81
N ILE A 94 -17.44 -0.63 -7.49
CA ILE A 94 -16.60 -1.59 -8.21
C ILE A 94 -17.02 -1.69 -9.69
N THR A 95 -18.33 -1.76 -9.96
CA THR A 95 -18.86 -1.76 -11.33
C THR A 95 -18.46 -0.49 -12.09
N THR A 96 -18.54 0.66 -11.43
CA THR A 96 -18.14 1.96 -11.99
C THR A 96 -16.65 1.99 -12.34
N LEU A 97 -15.79 1.44 -11.46
CA LEU A 97 -14.36 1.33 -11.71
C LEU A 97 -14.03 0.38 -12.87
N LEU A 98 -14.69 -0.78 -12.95
CA LEU A 98 -14.54 -1.71 -14.07
C LEU A 98 -14.96 -1.07 -15.41
N GLN A 99 -16.06 -0.32 -15.41
CA GLN A 99 -16.48 0.46 -16.58
C GLN A 99 -15.43 1.52 -16.95
N ALA A 100 -14.90 2.25 -15.97
CA ALA A 100 -13.88 3.27 -16.20
C ALA A 100 -12.60 2.67 -16.82
N LEU A 101 -12.18 1.48 -16.38
CA LEU A 101 -11.05 0.75 -16.96
C LEU A 101 -11.31 0.36 -18.42
N SER A 102 -12.52 -0.12 -18.74
CA SER A 102 -12.96 -0.45 -20.11
C SER A 102 -12.96 0.78 -21.02
N GLU A 103 -13.40 1.93 -20.49
CA GLU A 103 -13.36 3.24 -21.15
C GLU A 103 -11.96 3.85 -21.21
N LYS A 104 -10.92 3.14 -20.74
CA LYS A 104 -9.52 3.57 -20.72
C LYS A 104 -9.28 4.84 -19.92
N LYS A 105 -10.11 5.10 -18.89
CA LYS A 105 -9.89 6.20 -17.94
C LYS A 105 -8.66 5.92 -17.06
N ASN A 106 -8.15 6.98 -16.44
CA ASN A 106 -7.00 6.88 -15.55
C ASN A 106 -7.44 6.33 -14.20
N VAL A 107 -7.16 5.06 -13.97
CA VAL A 107 -7.39 4.38 -12.69
C VAL A 107 -6.04 3.97 -12.10
N LYS A 108 -5.85 4.25 -10.81
CA LYS A 108 -4.69 3.83 -10.05
C LYS A 108 -5.12 3.09 -8.79
N MET A 109 -4.24 2.24 -8.28
CA MET A 109 -4.43 1.52 -7.04
C MET A 109 -3.16 1.67 -6.19
N MET A 110 -3.35 2.03 -4.92
CA MET A 110 -2.32 1.99 -3.90
C MET A 110 -2.66 0.90 -2.88
N THR A 111 -1.67 0.10 -2.53
CA THR A 111 -1.82 -0.92 -1.48
C THR A 111 -0.98 -0.54 -0.27
N TYR A 112 -1.58 -0.67 0.92
CA TYR A 112 -0.93 -0.51 2.22
C TYR A 112 -1.13 -1.78 3.05
N LYS A 113 -0.48 -1.81 4.22
CA LYS A 113 -0.59 -2.88 5.20
C LYS A 113 -0.94 -2.28 6.55
N ILE A 114 -2.05 -2.70 7.14
CA ILE A 114 -2.40 -2.32 8.51
C ILE A 114 -1.87 -3.39 9.43
N LYS A 115 -1.15 -2.97 10.48
CA LYS A 115 -0.78 -3.87 11.56
C LYS A 115 -1.93 -3.96 12.55
N SER A 116 -2.54 -5.13 12.65
CA SER A 116 -3.55 -5.42 13.67
C SER A 116 -2.95 -5.23 15.08
N ILE A 117 -3.75 -4.66 15.99
CA ILE A 117 -3.35 -4.49 17.40
C ILE A 117 -3.52 -5.78 18.22
N TYR A 118 -4.17 -6.80 17.66
CA TYR A 118 -4.53 -8.03 18.35
C TYR A 118 -3.66 -9.24 17.97
N ASP A 119 -3.17 -9.26 16.75
CA ASP A 119 -2.25 -10.25 16.21
C ASP A 119 -1.20 -9.55 15.34
N ASP A 120 0.02 -10.06 15.27
CA ASP A 120 1.08 -9.50 14.41
C ASP A 120 0.78 -9.72 12.90
N GLU A 121 -0.48 -9.95 12.52
CA GLU A 121 -0.91 -10.11 11.14
C GLU A 121 -1.01 -8.73 10.45
N LEU A 122 -0.55 -8.71 9.20
CA LEU A 122 -0.64 -7.54 8.34
C LEU A 122 -1.82 -7.73 7.39
N GLN A 123 -2.81 -6.86 7.50
CA GLN A 123 -3.94 -6.81 6.56
C GLN A 123 -3.58 -5.91 5.38
N GLU A 124 -3.70 -6.43 4.15
CA GLU A 124 -3.57 -5.59 2.95
C GLU A 124 -4.85 -4.80 2.73
N VAL A 125 -4.69 -3.50 2.52
CA VAL A 125 -5.79 -2.56 2.27
C VAL A 125 -5.47 -1.72 1.04
N GLU A 126 -6.51 -1.26 0.35
CA GLU A 126 -6.36 -0.70 -0.98
C GLU A 126 -7.14 0.60 -1.16
N VAL A 127 -6.51 1.58 -1.82
CA VAL A 127 -7.16 2.83 -2.24
C VAL A 127 -7.13 2.92 -3.76
N TYR A 128 -8.32 3.05 -4.36
CA TYR A 128 -8.50 3.18 -5.79
C TYR A 128 -8.79 4.63 -6.15
N PHE A 129 -8.09 5.12 -7.15
CA PHE A 129 -8.22 6.47 -7.66
C PHE A 129 -8.76 6.46 -9.07
N LEU A 130 -9.77 7.28 -9.34
CA LEU A 130 -10.23 7.62 -10.68
C LEU A 130 -9.89 9.09 -10.94
N ASN A 131 -9.11 9.36 -11.99
CA ASN A 131 -8.66 10.72 -12.32
C ASN A 131 -7.99 11.44 -11.14
N ASN A 132 -7.11 10.74 -10.40
CA ASN A 132 -6.40 11.22 -9.20
C ASN A 132 -7.27 11.52 -7.97
N GLN A 133 -8.53 11.12 -7.95
CA GLN A 133 -9.41 11.25 -6.78
C GLN A 133 -9.79 9.86 -6.26
N SER A 134 -9.72 9.63 -4.94
CA SER A 134 -10.09 8.36 -4.32
C SER A 134 -11.59 8.14 -4.50
N VAL A 135 -11.96 6.95 -4.97
CA VAL A 135 -13.36 6.59 -5.22
C VAL A 135 -13.75 5.29 -4.53
N TYR A 136 -12.77 4.47 -4.15
CA TYR A 136 -13.01 3.23 -3.44
C TYR A 136 -11.86 2.93 -2.48
N ILE A 137 -12.21 2.39 -1.32
CA ILE A 137 -11.34 2.05 -0.19
C ILE A 137 -11.81 0.68 0.30
N ASN A 138 -10.91 -0.29 0.37
CA ASN A 138 -11.15 -1.64 0.91
C ASN A 138 -10.36 -1.82 2.19
#